data_AF-A0AAW0K5M6-F1
#
_entry.id   AF-A0AAW0K5M6-F1
#
_cell.length_a   1.000
_cell.length_b   1.000
_cell.length_c   1.000
_cell.angle_alpha   90.00
_cell.angle_beta   90.00
_cell.angle_gamma   90.00
#
_symmetry.space_group_name_H-M   'P 1'
#
loop_
_entity.id
_entity.type
_entity.pdbx_description
1 polymer ?
#
loop_
_entity_poly.entity_id
_entity_poly.type
_entity_poly.pdbx_seq_one_letter_code
_entity_poly.pdbx_strand_id
1 'polypeptide(L)' 'MRIGGLNSRWVEFKYERLPVFCYLCGRLDHNEKECIEWLRSAGSINAEDKQYGPWLRAIPDLL' A
#
# COMPACT_ATOMS: atom_id res chain seq x y z
N MET A 1 3.90 9.06 18.04
CA MET A 1 3.46 10.37 17.53
C MET A 1 2.58 11.03 18.60
N ARG A 2 3.06 12.08 19.27
CA ARG A 2 2.29 12.82 20.28
C ARG A 2 1.71 14.06 19.63
N ILE A 3 0.40 14.08 19.40
CA ILE A 3 -0.31 15.30 19.02
C ILE A 3 -1.43 15.53 20.02
N GLY A 4 -1.21 16.54 20.87
CA GLY A 4 -2.24 17.53 21.15
C GLY A 4 -2.23 18.11 22.57
N GLY A 5 -2.83 19.30 22.66
CA GLY A 5 -2.92 20.15 23.85
C GLY A 5 -3.96 19.68 24.87
N LEU A 6 -4.40 20.62 25.72
CA LEU A 6 -5.13 20.40 26.99
C LEU A 6 -6.39 19.50 26.95
N ASN A 7 -6.88 19.08 25.78
CA ASN A 7 -8.03 18.18 25.59
C ASN A 7 -7.74 16.97 24.69
N SER A 8 -6.50 16.50 24.63
CA SER A 8 -6.13 15.35 23.79
C SER A 8 -6.52 14.02 24.41
N ARG A 9 -7.36 13.26 23.69
CA ARG A 9 -7.68 11.87 24.00
C ARG A 9 -6.76 10.94 23.21
N TRP A 10 -6.26 9.91 23.87
CA TRP A 10 -5.52 8.83 23.23
C TRP A 10 -6.50 7.89 22.55
N VAL A 11 -6.19 7.55 21.30
CA VAL A 11 -6.91 6.52 20.54
C VAL A 11 -5.90 5.45 20.21
N GLU A 12 -6.27 4.20 20.44
CA GLU A 12 -5.45 3.05 20.05
C GLU A 12 -5.67 2.80 18.55
N PHE A 13 -4.58 2.80 17.79
CA PHE A 13 -4.59 2.42 16.38
C PHE A 13 -4.18 0.96 16.27
N LYS A 14 -5.06 0.14 15.68
CA LYS A 14 -4.75 -1.22 15.26
C LYS A 14 -4.68 -1.26 13.74
N TYR A 15 -3.68 -1.95 13.21
CA TYR A 15 -3.56 -2.19 11.79
C TYR A 15 -4.00 -3.62 11.50
N GLU A 16 -4.85 -3.79 10.49
CA GLU A 16 -5.13 -5.10 9.92
C GLU A 16 -4.18 -5.35 8.75
N ARG A 17 -3.95 -6.63 8.42
CA ARG A 17 -3.21 -6.98 7.21
C ARG A 17 -3.99 -6.50 6.00
N LEU A 18 -3.39 -5.55 5.27
CA LEU A 18 -3.93 -5.07 4.02
C LEU A 18 -4.03 -6.25 3.02
N PRO A 19 -5.17 -6.42 2.32
CA PRO A 19 -5.29 -7.40 1.25
C PRO A 19 -4.32 -7.09 0.10
N VAL A 20 -4.28 -7.95 -0.92
CA VAL A 20 -3.37 -7.81 -2.07
C VAL A 20 -3.46 -6.38 -2.63
N PHE A 21 -2.35 -5.65 -2.62
CA PHE A 21 -2.26 -4.26 -3.07
C PHE A 21 -1.50 -4.19 -4.39
N CYS A 22 -2.06 -3.48 -5.36
CA CYS A 22 -1.46 -3.31 -6.67
C CYS A 22 -0.56 -2.06 -6.70
N TYR A 23 0.75 -2.26 -6.85
CA TYR A 23 1.71 -1.15 -6.92
C TYR A 23 1.62 -0.33 -8.21
N LEU A 24 0.90 -0.83 -9.20
CA LEU A 24 0.71 -0.16 -10.47
C LEU A 24 -0.42 0.88 -10.40
N CYS A 25 -1.61 0.49 -9.90
CA CYS A 25 -2.80 1.35 -9.94
C CYS A 25 -3.25 1.83 -8.56
N GLY A 26 -2.59 1.41 -7.48
CA GLY A 26 -2.90 1.83 -6.11
C GLY A 26 -4.18 1.25 -5.52
N ARG A 27 -4.77 0.23 -6.15
CA ARG A 27 -6.01 -0.42 -5.69
C ARG A 27 -5.73 -1.72 -4.95
N LEU A 28 -6.68 -2.09 -4.10
CA LEU A 28 -6.71 -3.38 -3.42
C LEU A 28 -7.33 -4.46 -4.33
N ASP A 29 -7.24 -5.71 -3.87
CA ASP A 29 -7.88 -6.92 -4.43
C ASP A 29 -7.09 -7.65 -5.53
N HIS A 30 -6.04 -7.04 -6.09
CA HIS A 30 -5.26 -7.68 -7.16
C HIS A 30 -3.77 -7.31 -7.11
N ASN A 31 -2.94 -8.15 -7.72
CA ASN A 31 -1.52 -7.88 -7.89
C ASN A 31 -1.24 -7.23 -9.26
N GLU A 32 0.00 -6.86 -9.50
CA GLU A 32 0.40 -6.14 -10.71
C GLU A 32 0.12 -6.93 -12.00
N LYS A 33 0.23 -8.27 -11.99
CA LYS A 33 0.01 -9.12 -13.17
C LYS A 33 -1.47 -9.21 -13.56
N GLU A 34 -2.34 -9.13 -12.57
CA GLU A 34 -3.80 -9.13 -12.73
C GLU A 34 -4.35 -7.72 -13.01
N CYS A 35 -3.49 -6.71 -13.06
CA CYS A 35 -3.93 -5.34 -13.27
C CYS A 35 -4.30 -5.10 -14.73
N ILE A 36 -5.45 -4.48 -14.97
CA ILE A 36 -5.92 -4.12 -16.32
C ILE A 36 -4.90 -3.22 -17.03
N GLU A 37 -4.26 -2.30 -16.30
CA GLU A 37 -3.23 -1.43 -16.87
C GLU A 37 -1.98 -2.22 -17.29
N TRP A 38 -1.60 -3.26 -16.54
CA TRP A 38 -0.50 -4.16 -16.92
C TRP A 38 -0.82 -4.94 -18.20
N LEU A 39 -2.05 -5.44 -18.30
CA LEU A 39 -2.54 -6.16 -19.48
C LEU A 39 -2.58 -5.25 -20.72
N ARG A 40 -3.04 -4.00 -20.56
CA ARG A 40 -3.08 -3.00 -21.65
C ARG A 40 -1.70 -2.64 -22.16
N SER A 41 -0.71 -2.58 -21.28
CA SER A 41 0.67 -2.24 -21.64
C SER A 41 1.48 -3.43 -22.15
N ALA A 42 0.85 -4.60 -22.39
CA ALA A 42 1.52 -5.84 -22.79
C ALA A 42 2.71 -6.23 -21.89
N GLY A 43 2.65 -5.88 -20.60
CA GLY A 43 3.73 -6.10 -19.64
C GLY A 43 4.95 -5.19 -19.78
N SER A 44 4.86 -4.10 -20.55
CA SER A 44 5.93 -3.12 -20.73
C SER A 44 5.77 -1.92 -19.78
N ILE A 45 5.66 -2.18 -18.48
CA ILE A 45 5.61 -1.12 -17.47
C ILE A 45 6.88 -1.14 -16.63
N ASN A 46 7.60 -0.02 -16.61
CA ASN A 46 8.85 0.09 -15.88
C ASN A 46 8.58 0.28 -14.38
N ALA A 47 9.58 -0.02 -13.55
CA ALA A 47 9.49 0.25 -12.11
C ALA A 47 9.32 1.76 -11.81
N GLU A 48 9.80 2.61 -12.72
CA GLU A 48 9.74 4.08 -12.65
C GLU A 48 8.31 4.61 -12.84
N ASP A 49 7.47 3.87 -13.56
CA ASP A 49 6.08 4.22 -13.83
C ASP A 49 5.16 3.86 -12.64
N LYS A 50 5.66 3.06 -11.69
CA LYS A 50 4.91 2.64 -10.51
C LYS A 50 5.04 3.70 -9.42
N GLN A 51 3.92 4.29 -9.05
CA GLN A 51 3.86 5.29 -7.97
C GLN A 51 4.04 4.67 -6.57
N TYR A 52 3.99 3.34 -6.47
CA TYR A 52 4.06 2.61 -5.21
C TYR A 52 5.09 1.48 -5.29
N GLY A 53 5.48 0.94 -4.13
CA GLY A 53 6.47 -0.13 -4.12
C GLY A 53 6.53 -0.96 -2.83
N PRO A 54 7.52 -1.86 -2.74
CA PRO A 54 7.69 -2.78 -1.62
C PRO A 54 7.77 -2.12 -0.24
N TRP A 55 8.13 -0.85 -0.18
CA TRP A 55 8.18 -0.03 1.04
C TRP A 55 6.80 0.17 1.72
N LEU A 56 5.69 -0.13 1.02
CA LEU A 56 4.35 -0.18 1.62
C LEU A 56 4.04 -1.51 2.33
N ARG A 57 4.87 -2.55 2.18
CA ARG A 57 4.64 -3.82 2.86
C ARG A 57 4.93 -3.65 4.35
N ALA A 58 4.05 -4.22 5.18
CA ALA A 58 4.37 -4.40 6.58
C ALA A 58 5.59 -5.33 6.71
N ILE A 59 6.54 -4.93 7.54
CA ILE A 59 7.68 -5.79 7.91
C ILE A 59 7.14 -6.83 8.88
N PRO A 60 7.16 -8.13 8.53
CA PRO A 60 6.54 -9.19 9.35
C PRO A 60 7.06 -9.23 10.79
N ASP A 61 8.32 -8.86 10.99
CA ASP A 61 9.01 -8.96 12.28
C ASP A 61 8.84 -7.73 13.19
N LEU A 62 8.09 -6.72 12.74
CA LEU A 62 7.83 -5.47 13.48
C LEU A 62 6.35 -5.30 13.88
N LEU A 63 5.55 -6.36 13.70
CA LEU A 63 4.16 -6.45 14.14
C LEU A 63 4.01 -7.37 15.36
#